data_AF-A0AA51HI86-F1
#
_entry.id   AF-A0AA51HI86-F1
#
_cell.length_a   1.000
_cell.length_b   1.000
_cell.length_c   1.000
_cell.angle_alpha   90.00
_cell.angle_beta   90.00
_cell.angle_gamma   90.00
#
_symmetry.space_group_name_H-M   'P 1'
#
loop_
_entity.id
_entity.type
_entity.pdbx_description
1 polymer ?
#
loop_
_entity_poly.entity_id
_entity_poly.type
_entity_poly.pdbx_seq_one_letter_code
_entity_poly.pdbx_strand_id
1 'polypeptide(L)' 'MIKKQVDKFGVLLTVEEMADALGIREEQAYRLICQNAFEVLRVGTIIRVPKVKLLQWSSTHISNYEAE' A
#
# COMPACT_ATOMS: atom_id res chain seq x y z
N MET A 1 0.82 7.59 11.28
CA MET A 1 -0.24 6.54 11.34
C MET A 1 0.08 5.28 10.53
N ILE A 2 0.51 5.41 9.27
CA ILE A 2 0.70 4.27 8.32
C ILE A 2 1.69 3.23 8.82
N LYS A 3 2.87 3.61 9.36
CA LYS A 3 3.84 2.64 9.92
C LYS A 3 3.22 1.70 10.97
N LYS A 4 2.36 2.23 11.84
CA LYS A 4 1.72 1.46 12.93
C LYS A 4 0.64 0.49 12.42
N GLN A 5 -0.06 0.84 11.32
CA GLN A 5 -1.03 -0.05 10.68
C GLN A 5 -0.33 -1.12 9.85
N VAL A 6 0.70 -0.74 9.09
CA VAL A 6 1.49 -1.67 8.27
C VAL A 6 2.29 -2.66 9.14
N ASP A 7 2.61 -2.32 10.39
CA ASP A 7 3.19 -3.25 11.39
C ASP A 7 2.23 -4.35 11.85
N LYS A 8 0.92 -4.21 11.66
CA LYS A 8 -0.05 -5.29 11.93
C LYS A 8 -0.08 -6.35 10.83
N PHE A 9 0.40 -6.01 9.63
CA PHE A 9 0.33 -6.87 8.45
C PHE A 9 1.68 -7.56 8.18
N GLY A 10 1.62 -8.66 7.42
CA GLY A 10 2.79 -9.40 6.99
C GLY A 10 3.72 -8.60 6.07
N VAL A 11 4.87 -9.19 5.71
CA VAL A 11 5.85 -8.57 4.79
C VAL A 11 5.23 -8.27 3.42
N LEU A 12 4.23 -9.05 3.02
CA LEU A 12 3.48 -8.93 1.79
C LEU A 12 2.00 -8.71 2.12
N LEU A 13 1.47 -7.57 1.71
CA LEU A 13 0.06 -7.21 1.89
C LEU A 13 -0.78 -7.68 0.70
N THR A 14 -2.06 -7.98 0.92
CA THR A 14 -3.07 -8.02 -0.14
C THR A 14 -3.43 -6.60 -0.59
N VAL A 15 -4.22 -6.49 -1.66
CA VAL A 15 -4.75 -5.20 -2.12
C VAL A 15 -5.68 -4.57 -1.07
N GLU A 16 -6.50 -5.39 -0.41
CA GLU A 16 -7.37 -4.99 0.70
C GLU A 16 -6.56 -4.46 1.89
N GLU A 17 -5.56 -5.23 2.36
CA GLU A 17 -4.71 -4.81 3.48
C GLU A 17 -3.92 -3.54 3.17
N MET A 18 -3.52 -3.36 1.89
CA MET A 18 -2.92 -2.11 1.43
C MET A 18 -3.91 -0.95 1.47
N ALA A 19 -5.15 -1.16 1.03
CA ALA A 19 -6.19 -0.14 1.07
C ALA A 19 -6.46 0.31 2.51
N ASP A 20 -6.59 -0.64 3.43
CA ASP A 20 -6.74 -0.38 4.86
C ASP A 20 -5.52 0.36 5.45
N ALA A 21 -4.30 -0.06 5.09
CA ALA A 21 -3.07 0.58 5.54
C ALA A 21 -2.93 2.03 5.05
N LEU A 22 -3.43 2.32 3.86
CA LEU A 22 -3.45 3.67 3.27
C LEU A 22 -4.68 4.48 3.67
N GLY A 23 -5.70 3.86 4.27
CA GLY A 23 -6.98 4.50 4.56
C GLY A 23 -7.77 4.90 3.31
N ILE A 24 -7.57 4.18 2.21
CA ILE A 24 -8.22 4.43 0.92
C ILE A 24 -9.21 3.31 0.59
N ARG A 25 -10.07 3.55 -0.40
CA ARG A 25 -10.96 2.50 -0.89
C ARG A 25 -10.22 1.48 -1.76
N GLU A 26 -10.73 0.26 -1.80
CA GLU A 26 -10.14 -0.83 -2.60
C GLU A 26 -10.04 -0.47 -4.09
N GLU A 27 -11.01 0.28 -4.65
CA GLU A 27 -10.96 0.69 -6.05
C GLU A 27 -9.79 1.67 -6.32
N GLN A 28 -9.48 2.53 -5.36
CA GLN A 28 -8.33 3.44 -5.44
C GLN A 28 -7.02 2.66 -5.32
N ALA A 29 -6.98 1.64 -4.45
CA ALA A 29 -5.86 0.71 -4.33
C ALA A 29 -5.59 -0.04 -5.63
N TYR A 30 -6.62 -0.63 -6.27
CA TYR A 30 -6.47 -1.25 -7.59
C TYR A 30 -6.01 -0.26 -8.65
N ARG A 31 -6.51 0.98 -8.63
CA ARG A 31 -6.09 2.00 -9.58
C ARG A 31 -4.62 2.34 -9.44
N LEU A 32 -4.09 2.44 -8.22
CA LEU A 32 -2.66 2.66 -7.97
C LEU A 32 -1.80 1.52 -8.53
N ILE A 33 -2.28 0.28 -8.37
CA ILE A 33 -1.62 -0.91 -8.92
C ILE A 33 -1.65 -0.89 -10.45
N CYS A 34 -2.79 -0.57 -11.05
CA CYS A 34 -2.93 -0.48 -12.52
C CYS A 34 -2.12 0.67 -13.12
N GLN A 35 -1.92 1.76 -12.38
CA GLN A 35 -1.06 2.87 -12.78
C GLN A 35 0.43 2.58 -12.58
N ASN A 36 0.79 1.39 -12.08
CA ASN A 36 2.16 1.00 -11.80
C ASN A 36 2.87 2.00 -10.87
N ALA A 37 2.12 2.59 -9.94
CA ALA A 37 2.59 3.66 -9.05
C ALA A 37 3.72 3.18 -8.11
N PHE A 38 3.77 1.88 -7.83
CA PHE A 38 4.85 1.21 -7.11
C PHE A 38 4.92 -0.26 -7.52
N GLU A 39 6.05 -0.89 -7.19
CA GLU A 39 6.32 -2.28 -7.53
C GLU A 39 5.46 -3.25 -6.71
N VAL A 40 4.76 -4.15 -7.41
CA VAL A 40 3.94 -5.20 -6.82
C VAL A 40 4.40 -6.56 -7.32
N LEU A 41 4.29 -7.57 -6.46
CA LEU A 41 4.52 -8.96 -6.84
C LEU A 41 3.23 -9.54 -7.40
N ARG A 42 3.27 -9.95 -8.67
CA ARG A 42 2.20 -10.75 -9.29
C ARG A 42 2.66 -12.20 -9.41
N VAL A 43 1.94 -13.10 -8.75
CA VAL A 43 2.14 -14.54 -8.85
C VAL A 43 0.86 -15.14 -9.41
N GLY A 44 0.86 -15.36 -10.73
CA GLY A 44 -0.36 -15.75 -11.46
C GLY A 44 -1.43 -14.67 -11.35
N THR A 45 -2.57 -15.02 -10.76
CA THR A 45 -3.70 -14.10 -10.49
C THR A 45 -3.58 -13.35 -9.16
N ILE A 46 -2.65 -13.76 -8.30
CA ILE A 46 -2.51 -13.19 -6.95
C ILE A 46 -1.59 -11.96 -7.01
N ILE A 47 -2.08 -10.85 -6.46
CA ILE A 47 -1.31 -9.63 -6.27
C ILE A 47 -0.87 -9.54 -4.81
N ARG A 48 0.42 -9.29 -4.60
CA ARG A 48 1.02 -9.06 -3.29
C ARG A 48 1.82 -7.77 -3.31
N VAL A 49 1.58 -6.92 -2.34
CA VAL A 49 2.22 -5.61 -2.21
C VAL A 49 3.31 -5.70 -1.16
N PRO A 50 4.59 -5.52 -1.52
CA PRO A 50 5.66 -5.49 -0.54
C PRO A 50 5.52 -4.29 0.40
N LYS A 51 5.49 -4.55 1.70
CA LYS A 51 5.42 -3.53 2.76
C LYS A 51 6.44 -2.40 2.59
N VAL A 52 7.69 -2.76 2.30
CA VAL A 52 8.79 -1.79 2.15
C VAL A 52 8.53 -0.82 1.01
N LYS A 53 8.03 -1.33 -0.12
CA LYS A 53 7.72 -0.52 -1.31
C LYS A 53 6.54 0.40 -1.06
N LEU A 54 5.49 -0.10 -0.39
CA LEU A 54 4.35 0.70 0.03
C LEU A 54 4.78 1.84 0.95
N LEU A 55 5.65 1.56 1.93
CA LEU A 55 6.18 2.58 2.84
C LEU A 55 7.01 3.63 2.10
N GLN A 56 7.90 3.24 1.19
CA GLN A 56 8.67 4.18 0.36
C GLN A 56 7.77 5.05 -0.53
N TRP A 57 6.73 4.45 -1.12
CA TRP A 57 5.77 5.19 -1.91
C TRP A 57 5.01 6.19 -1.04
N SER A 58 4.54 5.75 0.13
CA SER A 58 3.82 6.58 1.10
C SER A 58 4.64 7.78 1.55
N SER A 59 5.94 7.60 1.84
CA SER A 59 6.82 8.71 2.25
C SER A 59 7.06 9.73 1.13
N THR A 60 6.86 9.34 -0.13
CA THR A 60 7.13 10.20 -1.29
C THR A 60 5.88 10.94 -1.76
N HIS A 61 4.70 10.31 -1.67
CA HIS A 61 3.44 10.84 -2.20
C HIS A 61 2.49 11.36 -1.12
N ILE A 62 2.60 10.84 0.11
CA ILE A 62 1.80 11.27 1.26
C ILE A 62 2.64 12.25 2.07
N SER A 63 2.97 13.40 1.48
CA SER A 63 3.65 14.50 2.17
C SER A 63 2.74 15.25 3.15
N ASN A 64 1.50 14.81 3.39
CA ASN A 64 0.46 15.68 3.93
C ASN A 64 -0.48 15.09 5.01
N TYR A 65 -0.04 14.10 5.77
CA TYR A 65 -0.72 13.71 7.02
C TYR A 65 0.27 13.50 8.17
N GLU A 66 1.20 14.44 8.29
CA GLU A 66 1.90 14.76 9.53
C GLU A 66 1.34 16.07 10.10
N ALA A 67 0.09 16.05 10.53
CA ALA A 67 -0.42 17.05 11.47
C ALA A 67 -1.53 16.42 12.30
N GLU A 68 -1.29 16.41 13.62
CA GLU A 68 -2.12 15.98 14.76
C GLU A 68 -2.27 14.48 15.06
#